data_AF-A0A7X9EDK3-F1
#
_entry.id   AF-A0A7X9EDK3-F1
#
_cell.length_a   1.000
_cell.length_b   1.000
_cell.length_c   1.000
_cell.angle_alpha   90.00
_cell.angle_beta   90.00
_cell.angle_gamma   90.00
#
_symmetry.space_group_name_H-M   'P 1'
#
loop_
_entity.id
_entity.type
_entity.pdbx_description
1 polymer ?
#
loop_
_entity_poly.entity_id
_entity_poly.type
_entity_poly.pdbx_seq_one_letter_code
_entity_poly.pdbx_strand_id
1 'polypeptide(L)'
;MSLFLEIIQEEAQRNLLMQKQYETKINQLPKGQIIIKKVGNHEYYYLKYRDGKKTVTDYIGRDKKKIEDIRNQIDKRKHFEKMLAELKEENKLIQKVIE
;
A
#
# COMPACT_ATOMS: atom_id res chain seq x y z
N MET A 1 -13.74 -21.77 28.96
CA MET A 1 -13.91 -20.88 27.79
C MET A 1 -14.54 -21.68 26.67
N SER A 2 -15.41 -21.08 25.85
CA SER A 2 -16.04 -21.78 24.73
C SER A 2 -15.03 -21.99 23.60
N LEU A 3 -14.96 -23.19 23.02
CA LEU A 3 -14.13 -23.51 21.84
C LEU A 3 -14.32 -22.49 20.70
N PHE A 4 -15.55 -21.98 20.55
CA PHE A 4 -15.88 -20.95 19.58
C PHE A 4 -15.12 -19.64 19.83
N LEU A 5 -14.98 -19.23 21.09
CA LEU A 5 -14.28 -18.00 21.46
C LEU A 5 -12.77 -18.14 21.23
N GLU A 6 -12.20 -19.31 21.48
CA GLU A 6 -10.78 -19.61 21.23
C GLU A 6 -10.45 -19.50 19.73
N ILE A 7 -11.29 -20.07 18.87
CA ILE A 7 -11.12 -19.99 17.40
C ILE A 7 -11.18 -18.53 16.93
N ILE A 8 -12.13 -17.74 17.43
CA ILE A 8 -12.25 -16.33 17.05
C ILE A 8 -11.01 -15.53 17.51
N GLN A 9 -10.49 -15.80 18.70
CA GLN A 9 -9.28 -15.13 19.20
C GLN A 9 -8.04 -15.49 18.36
N GLU A 10 -7.90 -16.74 17.95
CA GLU A 10 -6.81 -17.17 17.07
C GLU A 10 -6.86 -16.47 15.70
N GLU A 11 -8.05 -16.39 15.08
CA GLU A 11 -8.21 -15.70 13.80
C GLU A 11 -7.96 -14.19 13.93
N ALA A 12 -8.36 -13.56 15.05
CA ALA A 12 -8.05 -12.17 15.32
C ALA A 12 -6.52 -11.91 15.38
N GLN A 13 -5.77 -12.79 16.05
CA GLN A 13 -4.31 -12.72 16.12
C GLN A 13 -3.67 -12.90 14.74
N ARG A 14 -4.17 -13.86 13.96
CA ARG A 14 -3.70 -14.12 12.60
C ARG A 14 -3.94 -12.91 11.68
N ASN A 15 -5.12 -12.32 11.72
CA ASN A 15 -5.45 -11.11 10.96
C ASN A 15 -4.49 -9.95 11.34
N LEU A 16 -4.22 -9.72 12.63
CA LEU A 16 -3.28 -8.69 13.09
C LEU A 16 -1.85 -8.92 12.55
N LEU A 17 -1.39 -10.17 12.51
CA LEU A 17 -0.11 -10.54 11.89
C LEU A 17 -0.09 -10.21 10.40
N MET A 18 -1.16 -10.53 9.66
CA MET A 18 -1.26 -10.20 8.24
C MET A 18 -1.24 -8.69 8.00
N GLN A 19 -1.93 -7.90 8.83
CA GLN A 19 -1.90 -6.43 8.73
C GLN A 19 -0.47 -5.89 8.83
N LYS A 20 0.31 -6.34 9.82
CA LYS A 20 1.73 -5.94 9.98
C LYS A 20 2.59 -6.30 8.77
N GLN A 21 2.36 -7.47 8.18
CA GLN A 21 3.07 -7.90 6.98
C GLN A 21 2.75 -7.01 5.77
N TYR A 22 1.47 -6.67 5.57
CA TYR A 22 1.07 -5.76 4.49
C TYR A 22 1.61 -4.35 4.72
N GLU A 23 1.56 -3.82 5.94
CA GLU A 23 2.16 -2.52 6.28
C GLU A 23 3.66 -2.49 5.94
N THR A 24 4.39 -3.55 6.28
CA THR A 24 5.82 -3.68 5.93
C THR A 24 6.03 -3.67 4.41
N LYS A 25 5.25 -4.46 3.65
CA LYS A 25 5.33 -4.51 2.18
C LYS A 25 5.00 -3.16 1.55
N ILE A 26 3.98 -2.47 2.06
CA ILE A 26 3.57 -1.13 1.59
C ILE A 26 4.71 -0.13 1.80
N ASN A 27 5.34 -0.14 2.97
CA ASN A 27 6.43 0.79 3.30
C ASN A 27 7.69 0.62 2.43
N GLN A 28 7.88 -0.57 1.85
CA GLN A 28 8.99 -0.85 0.92
C GLN A 28 8.71 -0.41 -0.52
N LEU A 29 7.46 -0.05 -0.85
CA LEU A 29 7.06 0.31 -2.21
C LEU A 29 6.92 1.83 -2.39
N PRO A 30 7.24 2.39 -3.57
CA PRO A 30 7.07 3.79 -3.87
C PRO A 30 5.61 4.24 -3.71
N LYS A 31 5.42 5.39 -3.07
CA LYS A 31 4.13 6.08 -2.93
C LYS A 31 3.90 7.04 -4.09
N GLY A 32 2.62 7.35 -4.33
CA GLY A 32 2.22 8.42 -5.25
C GLY A 32 1.95 7.96 -6.68
N GLN A 33 2.26 8.83 -7.64
CA GLN A 33 1.96 8.61 -9.05
C GLN A 33 3.05 9.16 -9.97
N ILE A 34 3.19 8.57 -11.14
CA ILE A 34 4.08 9.06 -12.19
C ILE A 34 3.40 10.18 -12.98
N ILE A 35 4.09 11.30 -13.14
CA ILE A 35 3.68 12.45 -13.95
C ILE A 35 4.63 12.56 -15.16
N ILE A 36 4.07 12.83 -16.32
CA ILE A 36 4.82 13.02 -17.57
C ILE A 36 4.83 14.50 -17.91
N LYS A 37 6.03 15.05 -18.17
CA LYS A 37 6.22 16.39 -18.70
C LYS A 37 6.79 16.30 -20.10
N LYS A 38 6.11 16.89 -21.08
CA LYS A 38 6.57 16.98 -22.47
C LYS A 38 7.28 18.32 -22.68
N VAL A 39 8.49 18.28 -23.23
CA VAL A 39 9.26 19.47 -23.62
C VAL A 39 9.83 19.21 -25.01
N GLY A 40 9.31 19.93 -26.01
CA GLY A 40 9.57 19.62 -27.41
C GLY A 40 9.18 18.18 -27.74
N ASN A 41 10.10 17.43 -28.34
CA ASN A 41 9.93 16.01 -28.68
C ASN A 41 10.35 15.04 -27.55
N HIS A 42 10.64 15.55 -26.35
CA HIS A 42 11.12 14.74 -25.23
C HIS A 42 10.08 14.62 -24.12
N GLU A 43 10.00 13.42 -23.54
CA GLU A 43 9.20 13.13 -22.36
C GLU A 43 10.10 12.96 -21.14
N TYR A 44 9.70 13.57 -20.03
CA TYR A 44 10.40 13.52 -18.75
C TYR A 44 9.43 13.02 -17.69
N TYR A 45 9.88 12.06 -16.89
CA TYR A 45 9.03 11.38 -15.94
C TYR A 45 9.39 11.79 -14.52
N TYR A 46 8.37 12.03 -13.72
CA TYR A 46 8.48 12.47 -12.33
C TYR A 46 7.62 11.59 -11.43
N LEU A 47 8.09 11.29 -10.22
CA LEU A 47 7.30 10.66 -9.17
C LEU A 47 6.76 11.74 -8.25
N LYS A 48 5.44 11.92 -8.25
CA LYS A 48 4.73 12.88 -7.40
C LYS A 48 4.07 12.16 -6.22
N TYR A 49 4.41 12.57 -5.01
CA TYR A 49 3.88 11.98 -3.78
C TYR A 49 3.77 12.99 -2.64
N ARG A 50 3.06 12.62 -1.57
CA ARG A 50 3.07 13.39 -0.32
C ARG A 50 4.09 12.84 0.65
N ASP A 51 4.85 13.76 1.24
CA ASP A 51 5.73 13.49 2.35
C ASP A 51 5.32 14.33 3.56
N GLY A 52 4.59 13.68 4.48
CA GLY A 52 3.81 14.36 5.51
C GLY A 52 2.87 15.40 4.90
N LYS A 53 3.11 16.69 5.23
CA LYS A 53 2.32 17.83 4.74
C LYS A 53 2.81 18.39 3.40
N LYS A 54 3.98 17.96 2.89
CA LYS A 54 4.58 18.50 1.68
C LYS A 54 4.26 17.62 0.47
N THR A 55 4.12 18.24 -0.70
CA THR A 55 4.07 17.51 -1.98
C THR A 55 5.44 17.55 -2.63
N VAL A 56 6.00 16.37 -2.90
CA VAL A 56 7.30 16.18 -3.54
C VAL A 56 7.06 15.72 -4.99
N THR A 57 7.93 16.15 -5.90
CA THR A 57 7.89 15.75 -7.32
C THR A 57 9.32 15.49 -7.79
N ASP A 58 9.74 14.24 -7.69
CA ASP A 58 11.12 13.83 -7.97
C ASP A 58 11.28 13.42 -9.43
N TYR A 59 12.33 13.89 -10.08
CA TYR A 59 12.66 13.43 -11.44
C TYR A 59 13.19 11.99 -11.40
N ILE A 60 12.55 11.08 -12.13
CA ILE A 60 12.91 9.65 -12.12
C ILE A 60 13.64 9.18 -13.39
N GLY A 61 13.76 10.05 -14.38
CA GLY A 61 14.48 9.80 -15.63
C GLY A 61 13.59 9.74 -16.86
N ARG A 62 14.12 9.13 -17.93
CA ARG A 62 13.44 8.90 -19.22
C ARG A 62 13.46 7.44 -19.67
N ASP A 63 14.10 6.56 -18.89
CA ASP A 63 14.17 5.13 -19.21
C ASP A 63 12.82 4.48 -18.99
N LYS A 64 12.17 4.11 -20.11
CA LYS A 64 10.83 3.53 -20.12
C LYS A 64 10.74 2.24 -19.32
N LYS A 65 11.79 1.41 -19.29
CA LYS A 65 11.75 0.16 -18.53
C LYS A 65 11.71 0.42 -17.03
N LYS A 66 12.61 1.29 -16.55
CA LYS A 66 12.61 1.75 -15.15
C LYS A 66 11.29 2.39 -14.74
N ILE A 67 10.69 3.19 -15.63
CA ILE A 67 9.41 3.86 -15.37
C ILE A 67 8.28 2.84 -15.24
N GLU A 68 8.25 1.82 -16.10
CA GLU A 68 7.25 0.76 -16.04
C GLU A 68 7.42 -0.09 -14.77
N ASP A 69 8.65 -0.39 -14.36
CA ASP A 69 8.92 -1.06 -13.10
C ASP A 69 8.41 -0.26 -11.89
N ILE A 70 8.60 1.06 -11.89
CA ILE A 70 8.06 1.94 -10.84
C ILE A 70 6.52 1.95 -10.88
N ARG A 71 5.90 1.98 -12.06
CA ARG A 71 4.45 1.93 -12.22
C ARG A 71 3.88 0.63 -11.62
N ASN A 72 4.47 -0.51 -11.96
CA ASN A 72 4.10 -1.82 -11.43
C ASN A 72 4.21 -1.86 -9.90
N GLN A 73 5.27 -1.27 -9.33
CA GLN A 73 5.44 -1.18 -7.89
C GLN A 73 4.38 -0.30 -7.21
N ILE A 74 4.01 0.83 -7.82
CA ILE A 74 2.93 1.70 -7.33
C ILE A 74 1.59 0.96 -7.35
N ASP A 75 1.29 0.22 -8.41
CA ASP A 75 0.03 -0.53 -8.49
C ASP A 75 -0.01 -1.71 -7.51
N LYS A 76 1.12 -2.39 -7.31
CA LYS A 76 1.28 -3.38 -6.25
C LYS A 76 1.05 -2.78 -4.86
N ARG A 77 1.54 -1.56 -4.62
CA ARG A 77 1.31 -0.84 -3.36
C ARG A 77 -0.19 -0.58 -3.14
N LYS A 78 -0.90 -0.06 -4.15
CA LYS A 78 -2.36 0.17 -4.06
C LYS A 78 -3.13 -1.11 -3.75
N HIS A 79 -2.74 -2.22 -4.39
CA HIS A 79 -3.35 -3.52 -4.13
C HIS A 79 -3.16 -3.93 -2.66
N PHE A 80 -1.95 -3.81 -2.11
CA PHE A 80 -1.70 -4.10 -0.70
C PHE A 80 -2.42 -3.13 0.25
N GLU A 81 -2.52 -1.85 -0.08
CA GLU A 81 -3.29 -0.88 0.70
C GLU A 81 -4.78 -1.26 0.75
N LYS A 82 -5.34 -1.76 -0.35
CA LYS A 82 -6.71 -2.30 -0.38
C LYS A 82 -6.87 -3.53 0.52
N MET A 83 -5.97 -4.51 0.42
CA MET A 83 -6.01 -5.71 1.27
C MET A 83 -5.86 -5.37 2.75
N LEU A 84 -5.00 -4.42 3.08
CA LEU A 84 -4.85 -3.93 4.45
C LEU A 84 -6.13 -3.28 4.98
N ALA A 85 -6.83 -2.50 4.15
CA ALA A 85 -8.10 -1.90 4.53
C ALA A 85 -9.17 -2.96 4.80
N GLU A 86 -9.27 -3.97 3.95
CA GLU A 86 -10.20 -5.10 4.13
C GLU A 86 -9.91 -5.86 5.43
N LEU A 87 -8.64 -6.20 5.69
CA LEU A 87 -8.23 -6.86 6.95
C LEU A 87 -8.56 -6.01 8.19
N LYS A 88 -8.41 -4.69 8.10
CA LYS A 88 -8.75 -3.77 9.20
C LYS A 88 -10.24 -3.71 9.48
N GLU A 89 -11.07 -3.73 8.43
CA GLU A 89 -12.52 -3.80 8.61
C GLU A 89 -12.96 -5.16 9.18
N GLU A 90 -12.38 -6.26 8.72
CA GLU A 90 -12.62 -7.59 9.28
C GLU A 90 -12.27 -7.64 10.78
N ASN A 91 -11.10 -7.12 11.16
CA ASN A 91 -10.67 -7.09 12.55
C ASN A 91 -11.62 -6.27 13.44
N LYS A 92 -12.12 -5.13 12.95
CA LYS A 92 -13.13 -4.33 13.66
C LYS A 92 -14.42 -5.11 13.90
N LEU A 93 -14.83 -5.97 12.95
CA LEU A 93 -16.01 -6.81 13.11
C LEU A 93 -15.77 -7.91 14.15
N ILE A 94 -14.62 -8.57 14.09
CA ILE A 94 -14.23 -9.60 15.07
C ILE A 94 -14.19 -9.02 16.49
N GLN A 95 -13.63 -7.82 16.66
CA GLN A 95 -13.54 -7.17 17.96
C GLN A 95 -14.92 -6.91 18.58
N LYS A 96 -15.93 -6.55 17.78
CA LYS A 96 -17.32 -6.37 18.24
C LYS A 96 -18.02 -7.67 18.65
N VAL A 97 -17.52 -8.83 18.21
CA VAL A 97 -18.08 -10.15 18.56
C VAL A 97 -17.45 -10.68 19.85
N ILE A 98 -16.21 -10.27 20.14
CA ILE A 98 -15.50 -10.64 21.37
C ILE A 98 -15.92 -9.75 22.55
N GLU A 99 -16.26 -8.47 22.32
CA GLU A 99 -16.88 -7.56 23.30
C GLU A 99 -18.27 -8.04 23.76
#